data_AF-A0A7H8HFY4-F1
#
_entry.id   AF-A0A7H8HFY4-F1
#
_cell.length_a   1.000
_cell.length_b   1.000
_cell.length_c   1.000
_cell.angle_alpha   90.00
_cell.angle_beta   90.00
_cell.angle_gamma   90.00
#
_symmetry.space_group_name_H-M   'P 1'
#
loop_
_entity.id
_entity.type
_entity.pdbx_description
1 polymer ?
#
loop_
_entity_poly.entity_id
_entity_poly.type
_entity_poly.pdbx_seq_one_letter_code
_entity_poly.pdbx_strand_id
1 'polypeptide(L)'
;MNGFEADPTLLRAAAGRVGALARESAGRAALRYSMRPELVGDVLLTAALADLQRASHAATEVLLADVEELGERLGSAARRYGEGQDDARDRLMSVVRDLRAAG
;
A
#
# COMPACT_ATOMS: atom_id res chain seq x y z
N MET A 1 -15.95 4.69 -23.42
CA MET A 1 -15.28 5.35 -22.29
C MET A 1 -15.55 4.49 -21.07
N ASN A 2 -14.55 3.78 -20.58
CA ASN A 2 -14.74 2.76 -19.55
C ASN A 2 -14.87 3.52 -18.23
N GLY A 3 -16.05 3.52 -17.61
CA GLY A 3 -16.48 4.42 -16.52
C GLY A 3 -15.74 4.29 -15.18
N PHE A 4 -14.45 3.99 -15.18
CA PHE A 4 -13.59 4.09 -14.02
C PHE A 4 -12.87 5.45 -14.07
N GLU A 5 -13.59 6.50 -13.69
CA GLU A 5 -12.96 7.78 -13.40
C GLU A 5 -12.15 7.61 -12.12
N ALA A 6 -10.82 7.53 -12.25
CA ALA A 6 -9.93 7.38 -11.12
C ALA A 6 -9.82 8.71 -10.39
N ASP A 7 -10.32 8.77 -9.15
CA ASP A 7 -10.19 9.96 -8.29
C ASP A 7 -8.81 9.98 -7.62
N PRO A 8 -7.94 10.98 -7.93
CA PRO A 8 -6.63 11.14 -7.29
C PRO A 8 -6.69 11.19 -5.77
N THR A 9 -7.75 11.76 -5.21
CA THR A 9 -7.96 11.90 -3.77
C THR A 9 -8.17 10.54 -3.13
N LEU A 10 -9.04 9.72 -3.71
CA LEU A 10 -9.31 8.36 -3.23
C LEU A 10 -8.07 7.46 -3.35
N LEU A 11 -7.32 7.57 -4.46
CA LEU A 11 -6.07 6.83 -4.64
C LEU A 11 -5.03 7.22 -3.60
N ARG A 12 -4.86 8.52 -3.32
CA ARG A 12 -3.94 9.01 -2.28
C ARG A 12 -4.37 8.54 -0.88
N ALA A 13 -5.66 8.56 -0.58
CA ALA A 13 -6.20 8.06 0.68
C ALA A 13 -6.01 6.54 0.81
N ALA A 14 -6.12 5.78 -0.28
CA ALA A 14 -5.84 4.34 -0.30
C ALA A 14 -4.35 4.08 -0.06
N ALA A 15 -3.45 4.77 -0.75
CA ALA A 15 -2.00 4.67 -0.53
C ALA A 15 -1.62 4.95 0.93
N GLY A 16 -2.19 6.00 1.53
CA GLY A 16 -1.95 6.34 2.93
C GLY A 16 -2.43 5.27 3.91
N ARG A 17 -3.61 4.68 3.67
CA ARG A 17 -4.16 3.59 4.50
C ARG A 17 -3.29 2.33 4.42
N VAL A 18 -2.90 1.94 3.21
CA VAL A 18 -2.04 0.76 2.97
C VAL A 18 -0.67 0.95 3.64
N GLY A 19 -0.04 2.12 3.48
CA GLY A 19 1.23 2.42 4.14
C GLY A 19 1.14 2.51 5.68
N ALA A 20 0.01 2.94 6.23
CA ALA A 20 -0.22 2.88 7.68
C ALA A 20 -0.31 1.43 8.18
N LEU A 21 -1.06 0.57 7.46
CA LEU A 21 -1.19 -0.84 7.79
C LEU A 21 0.15 -1.58 7.70
N ALA A 22 0.97 -1.29 6.68
CA ALA A 22 2.32 -1.85 6.55
C ALA A 22 3.19 -1.51 7.77
N ARG A 23 3.23 -0.24 8.19
CA ARG A 23 4.01 0.20 9.36
C ARG A 23 3.52 -0.42 10.65
N GLU A 24 2.21 -0.51 10.84
CA GLU A 24 1.63 -1.17 12.01
C GLU A 24 2.00 -2.66 12.04
N SER A 25 1.94 -3.32 10.88
CA SER A 25 2.24 -4.74 10.73
C SER A 25 3.73 -5.05 10.91
N ALA A 26 4.62 -4.17 10.42
CA ALA A 26 6.07 -4.28 10.62
C ALA A 26 6.46 -4.18 12.11
N GLY A 27 5.70 -3.41 12.92
CA GLY A 27 5.90 -3.32 14.36
C GLY A 27 5.40 -4.54 15.15
N ARG A 28 4.57 -5.40 14.55
CA ARG A 28 4.10 -6.64 15.16
C ARG A 28 5.11 -7.74 14.86
N ALA A 29 6.04 -7.96 15.78
CA ALA A 29 7.00 -9.06 15.69
C ALA A 29 6.28 -10.39 15.39
N ALA A 30 6.83 -11.17 14.45
CA ALA A 30 6.37 -12.51 14.08
C ALA A 30 5.91 -13.29 15.31
N LEU A 31 4.78 -14.02 15.18
CA LEU A 31 4.10 -14.78 16.24
C LEU A 31 5.08 -15.21 17.35
N ARG A 32 5.20 -14.36 18.39
CA ARG A 32 6.01 -14.69 19.55
C ARG A 32 5.16 -15.61 20.41
N TYR A 33 5.19 -16.90 20.08
CA TYR A 33 4.54 -17.90 20.91
C TYR A 33 5.07 -17.76 22.34
N SER A 34 4.14 -17.66 23.29
CA SER A 34 4.47 -17.55 24.72
C SER A 34 5.05 -18.85 25.28
N MET A 35 4.91 -19.96 24.57
CA MET A 35 5.56 -21.22 24.89
C MET A 35 7.04 -21.16 24.50
N ARG A 36 7.90 -21.20 25.53
CA ARG A 36 9.31 -21.52 25.38
C ARG A 36 9.41 -23.02 25.11
N PRO A 37 9.82 -23.46 23.92
CA PRO A 37 9.87 -24.89 23.59
C PRO A 37 10.76 -25.69 24.54
N GLU A 38 11.76 -25.02 25.12
CA GLU A 38 12.61 -25.56 26.19
C GLU A 38 11.82 -26.08 27.40
N LEU A 39 10.65 -25.49 27.69
CA LEU A 39 9.81 -25.85 28.84
C LEU A 39 8.93 -27.08 28.57
N VAL A 40 8.73 -27.47 27.31
CA VAL A 40 7.87 -28.61 26.96
C VAL A 40 8.65 -29.92 26.86
N GLY A 41 9.99 -29.87 26.82
CA GLY A 41 10.86 -31.05 26.84
C GLY A 41 10.78 -31.93 25.58
N ASP A 42 10.03 -31.49 24.58
CA ASP A 42 9.84 -32.20 23.31
C ASP A 42 10.68 -31.53 22.21
N VAL A 43 11.75 -32.23 21.82
CA VAL A 43 12.71 -31.79 20.80
C VAL A 43 12.03 -31.64 19.42
N LEU A 44 11.04 -32.48 19.11
CA LEU A 44 10.31 -32.40 17.85
C LEU A 44 9.36 -31.19 17.83
N LEU A 45 8.70 -30.91 18.96
CA LEU A 45 7.88 -29.70 19.11
C LEU A 45 8.73 -28.44 19.00
N THR A 46 9.94 -28.45 19.56
CA THR A 46 10.88 -27.33 19.46
C THR A 46 11.28 -27.03 18.03
N ALA A 47 11.63 -28.06 17.25
CA ALA A 47 11.97 -27.92 15.84
C ALA A 47 10.77 -27.41 15.02
N ALA A 48 9.58 -27.99 15.24
CA ALA A 48 8.37 -27.60 14.52
C ALA A 48 7.96 -26.14 14.80
N LEU A 49 8.06 -25.67 16.05
CA LEU A 49 7.78 -24.28 16.41
C LEU A 49 8.80 -23.31 15.78
N ALA A 50 10.08 -23.68 15.75
CA ALA A 50 11.11 -22.87 15.10
C ALA A 50 10.88 -22.75 13.58
N ASP A 51 10.51 -23.86 12.93
CA ASP A 51 10.19 -23.86 11.49
C ASP A 51 8.93 -23.05 11.19
N LEU A 52 7.88 -23.18 12.01
CA LEU A 52 6.68 -22.37 11.89
C LEU A 52 6.97 -20.88 12.07
N GLN A 53 7.82 -20.52 13.03
CA GLN A 53 8.20 -19.13 13.26
C GLN A 53 9.02 -18.57 12.10
N ARG A 54 9.94 -19.36 11.52
CA ARG A 54 10.70 -18.98 10.32
C ARG A 54 9.79 -18.78 9.12
N ALA A 55 8.85 -19.70 8.89
CA ALA A 55 7.88 -19.61 7.80
C ALA A 55 6.95 -18.40 7.97
N SER A 56 6.45 -18.16 9.18
CA SER A 56 5.61 -17.00 9.50
C SER A 56 6.36 -15.69 9.30
N HIS A 57 7.65 -15.62 9.66
CA HIS A 57 8.47 -14.45 9.44
C HIS A 57 8.68 -14.17 7.95
N ALA A 58 9.07 -15.18 7.18
CA ALA A 58 9.25 -15.05 5.72
C ALA A 58 7.96 -14.63 5.01
N ALA A 59 6.82 -15.21 5.40
CA ALA A 59 5.52 -14.81 4.85
C ALA A 59 5.18 -13.35 5.19
N THR A 60 5.51 -12.90 6.41
CA THR A 60 5.29 -11.51 6.82
C THR A 60 6.16 -10.54 6.03
N GLU A 61 7.42 -10.87 5.78
CA GLU A 61 8.32 -10.04 4.98
C GLU A 61 7.81 -9.86 3.55
N VAL A 62 7.37 -10.94 2.89
CA VAL A 62 6.79 -10.88 1.55
C VAL A 62 5.53 -10.01 1.53
N LEU A 63 4.61 -10.24 2.48
CA LEU A 63 3.37 -9.46 2.55
C LEU A 63 3.63 -7.97 2.80
N LEU A 64 4.62 -7.63 3.64
CA LEU A 64 5.00 -6.24 3.89
C LEU A 64 5.55 -5.58 2.63
N ALA A 65 6.41 -6.28 1.89
CA ALA A 65 6.97 -5.77 0.63
C ALA A 65 5.88 -5.54 -0.42
N ASP A 66 4.96 -6.50 -0.59
CA ASP A 66 3.83 -6.37 -1.55
C ASP A 66 2.91 -5.20 -1.20
N VAL A 67 2.62 -5.01 0.09
CA VAL A 67 1.79 -3.91 0.59
C VAL A 67 2.48 -2.56 0.39
N GLU A 68 3.80 -2.48 0.59
CA GLU A 68 4.57 -1.27 0.31
C GLU A 68 4.54 -0.91 -1.18
N GLU A 69 4.82 -1.88 -2.07
CA GLU A 69 4.76 -1.67 -3.53
C GLU A 69 3.36 -1.21 -3.97
N LEU A 70 2.30 -1.81 -3.43
CA LEU A 70 0.93 -1.40 -3.72
C LEU A 70 0.68 0.06 -3.31
N GLY A 71 1.16 0.46 -2.14
CA GLY A 71 1.05 1.84 -1.65
C GLY A 71 1.75 2.84 -2.59
N GLU A 72 2.96 2.51 -3.03
CA GLU A 72 3.71 3.33 -3.99
C GLU A 72 3.00 3.47 -5.33
N ARG A 73 2.46 2.35 -5.85
CA ARG A 73 1.73 2.32 -7.12
C ARG A 73 0.45 3.16 -7.06
N LEU A 74 -0.29 3.08 -5.96
CA LEU A 74 -1.46 3.93 -5.71
C LEU A 74 -1.06 5.41 -5.64
N GLY A 75 0.04 5.74 -4.96
CA GLY A 75 0.56 7.11 -4.88
C GLY A 75 1.01 7.66 -6.23
N SER A 76 1.68 6.84 -7.04
CA SER A 76 2.11 7.19 -8.40
C SER A 76 0.91 7.41 -9.33
N ALA A 77 -0.10 6.52 -9.26
CA ALA A 77 -1.35 6.68 -10.00
C ALA A 77 -2.08 7.98 -9.60
N ALA A 78 -2.23 8.24 -8.30
CA ALA A 78 -2.86 9.46 -7.81
C ALA A 78 -2.19 10.73 -8.37
N ARG A 79 -0.85 10.74 -8.42
CA ARG A 79 -0.08 11.86 -8.98
C ARG A 79 -0.37 12.06 -10.47
N ARG A 80 -0.27 10.99 -11.27
CA ARG A 80 -0.50 11.05 -12.72
C ARG A 80 -1.92 11.49 -13.07
N TYR A 81 -2.93 10.99 -12.35
CA TYR A 81 -4.31 11.42 -12.56
C TYR A 81 -4.52 12.88 -12.14
N GLY A 82 -3.91 13.33 -11.05
CA GLY A 82 -3.96 14.74 -10.63
C GLY A 82 -3.32 15.68 -11.65
N GLU A 83 -2.12 15.36 -12.12
CA GLU A 83 -1.42 16.10 -13.18
C GLU A 83 -2.27 16.18 -14.46
N GLY A 84 -2.88 15.06 -14.88
CA GLY A 84 -3.77 15.04 -16.03
C GLY A 84 -5.04 15.89 -15.86
N GLN A 85 -5.60 15.96 -14.65
CA GLN A 85 -6.75 16.81 -14.34
C GLN A 85 -6.38 18.30 -14.34
N ASP A 86 -5.22 18.65 -13.79
CA ASP A 86 -4.71 20.02 -13.80
C ASP A 86 -4.42 20.49 -15.23
N ASP A 87 -3.75 19.67 -16.05
CA ASP A 87 -3.49 19.94 -17.46
C ASP A 87 -4.79 20.15 -18.25
N ALA A 88 -5.80 19.31 -18.02
CA ALA A 88 -7.09 19.43 -18.68
C ALA A 88 -7.82 20.72 -18.27
N ARG A 89 -7.78 21.09 -16.98
CA ARG A 89 -8.34 22.33 -16.47
C ARG A 89 -7.66 23.55 -17.08
N ASP A 90 -6.33 23.56 -17.15
CA ASP A 90 -5.57 24.69 -17.67
C ASP A 90 -5.83 24.91 -19.17
N ARG A 91 -5.94 23.82 -19.94
CA ARG A 91 -6.36 23.89 -21.35
C ARG A 91 -7.78 24.44 -21.50
N LEU A 92 -8.72 23.97 -20.68
CA LEU A 92 -10.10 24.47 -20.69
C LEU A 92 -10.14 25.97 -20.39
N MET A 93 -9.40 26.42 -19.38
CA MET A 93 -9.35 27.83 -18.99
C MET A 93 -8.68 28.71 -20.07
N SER A 94 -7.70 28.18 -20.80
CA SER A 94 -7.15 28.85 -21.98
C SER A 94 -8.20 29.04 -23.07
N VAL A 95 -8.91 27.97 -23.45
CA VAL A 95 -9.96 28.02 -24.48
C VAL A 95 -11.08 28.99 -24.10
N VAL A 96 -11.53 28.96 -22.83
CA VAL A 96 -12.56 29.89 -22.34
C VAL A 96 -12.08 31.34 -22.38
N ARG A 97 -10.80 31.60 -22.09
CA ARG A 97 -10.22 32.94 -22.18
C ARG A 97 -10.19 33.44 -23.62
N ASP A 98 -9.75 32.59 -24.55
CA ASP A 98 -9.65 32.93 -25.97
C ASP A 98 -11.03 33.24 -26.57
N LEU A 99 -12.05 32.46 -26.20
CA LEU A 99 -13.43 32.71 -26.62
C LEU A 99 -13.99 34.03 -26.08
N ARG A 100 -13.64 34.42 -24.85
CA ARG A 100 -14.05 35.71 -24.27
C ARG A 100 -13.33 36.91 -24.88
N ALA A 101 -12.14 36.72 -25.43
CA ALA A 101 -11.39 37.79 -26.09
C ALA A 101 -11.83 38.01 -27.55
N ALA A 102 -12.50 37.03 -28.15
CA ALA A 102 -12.93 37.04 -29.55
C ALA A 102 -14.38 37.54 -29.78
N GLY A 103 -15.15 37.77 -28.71
CA GLY A 103 -16.53 38.31 -28.76
C GLY A 103 -16.64 39.66 -28.07
#